data_AF-T2JWQ2-F1
#
_entry.id   AF-T2JWQ2-F1
#
_cell.length_a   1.000
_cell.length_b   1.000
_cell.length_c   1.000
_cell.angle_alpha   90.00
_cell.angle_beta   90.00
_cell.angle_gamma   90.00
#
_symmetry.space_group_name_H-M   'P 1'
#
loop_
_entity.id
_entity.type
_entity.pdbx_description
1 polymer ?
#
loop_
_entity_poly.entity_id
_entity_poly.type
_entity_poly.pdbx_seq_one_letter_code
_entity_poly.pdbx_strand_id
1 'polypeptide(L)'
;MLRRFIWLMPLAIGLFPASVNALPTSPQINQLAQRICKLPATSPEVFQESMVKEMIQAMGGWMEVGNLSLEEMQDQQTLFEIGNEVGLQMYEICPNRMNEIGNQFSNGSL
;
A
#
# COMPACT_ATOMS: atom_id res chain seq x y z
N MET A 1 -34.23 -16.66 -50.45
CA MET A 1 -32.94 -17.21 -50.03
C MET A 1 -32.21 -16.14 -49.24
N LEU A 2 -31.69 -16.54 -48.08
CA LEU A 2 -30.97 -15.77 -47.08
C LEU A 2 -29.78 -14.99 -47.68
N ARG A 3 -29.57 -13.74 -47.27
CA ARG A 3 -28.27 -13.28 -46.72
C ARG A 3 -28.37 -11.83 -46.23
N ARG A 4 -28.58 -11.70 -44.91
CA ARG A 4 -28.33 -10.51 -44.11
C ARG A 4 -26.85 -10.14 -44.24
N PHE A 5 -26.54 -8.98 -44.80
CA PHE A 5 -25.23 -8.35 -44.65
C PHE A 5 -25.18 -7.69 -43.28
N ILE A 6 -24.77 -8.47 -42.28
CA ILE A 6 -24.41 -7.94 -40.97
C ILE A 6 -23.07 -7.25 -41.17
N TRP A 7 -23.11 -5.92 -41.21
CA TRP A 7 -21.93 -5.07 -41.13
C TRP A 7 -21.18 -5.41 -39.84
N LEU A 8 -20.06 -6.11 -39.99
CA LEU A 8 -19.09 -6.36 -38.93
C LEU A 8 -18.44 -5.02 -38.58
N MET A 9 -18.96 -4.34 -37.55
CA MET A 9 -18.11 -3.40 -36.81
C MET A 9 -16.90 -4.19 -36.31
N PRO A 10 -15.66 -3.73 -36.55
CA PRO A 10 -14.55 -4.23 -35.78
C PRO A 10 -14.82 -3.76 -34.34
N LEU A 11 -15.23 -4.68 -33.48
CA LEU A 11 -15.02 -4.59 -32.05
C LEU A 11 -13.51 -4.51 -31.87
N ALA A 12 -12.96 -3.31 -31.99
CA ALA A 12 -11.69 -2.95 -31.40
C ALA A 12 -11.92 -3.07 -29.90
N ILE A 13 -11.81 -4.30 -29.41
CA ILE A 13 -11.58 -4.57 -28.00
C ILE A 13 -10.23 -3.91 -27.76
N GLY A 14 -10.28 -2.66 -27.29
CA GLY A 14 -9.16 -2.07 -26.58
C GLY A 14 -8.93 -3.00 -25.40
N LEU A 15 -8.06 -4.00 -25.61
CA LEU A 15 -7.30 -4.61 -24.55
C LEU A 15 -6.37 -3.52 -24.04
N PHE A 16 -6.95 -2.54 -23.34
CA PHE A 16 -6.24 -1.91 -22.25
C PHE A 16 -5.76 -3.11 -21.42
N PRO A 17 -4.45 -3.28 -21.22
CA PRO A 17 -4.00 -4.25 -20.24
C PRO A 17 -4.78 -3.87 -18.98
N ALA A 18 -5.62 -4.79 -18.49
CA ALA A 18 -6.13 -4.65 -17.14
C ALA A 18 -4.89 -4.42 -16.30
N SER A 19 -4.78 -3.22 -15.71
CA SER A 19 -3.72 -2.90 -14.79
C SER A 19 -3.72 -4.05 -13.80
N VAL A 20 -2.77 -4.96 -13.93
CA VAL A 20 -2.47 -5.90 -12.87
C VAL A 20 -1.91 -4.96 -11.82
N ASN A 21 -2.81 -4.42 -10.98
CA ASN A 21 -2.48 -3.57 -9.87
C ASN A 21 -1.44 -4.36 -9.09
N ALA A 22 -0.19 -3.99 -9.26
CA ALA A 22 0.91 -4.57 -8.56
C ALA A 22 0.87 -3.88 -7.21
N LEU A 23 -0.13 -4.22 -6.40
CA LEU A 23 -0.17 -3.83 -5.01
C LEU A 23 0.67 -4.83 -4.22
N PRO A 24 1.35 -4.37 -3.16
CA PRO A 24 2.05 -5.28 -2.27
C PRO A 24 1.07 -6.34 -1.74
N THR A 25 1.53 -7.58 -1.73
CA THR A 25 0.71 -8.70 -1.29
C THR A 25 0.48 -8.64 0.23
N SER A 26 -0.62 -9.21 0.73
CA SER A 26 -0.90 -9.24 2.18
C SER A 26 0.27 -9.80 3.02
N PRO A 27 1.02 -10.85 2.59
CA PRO A 27 2.23 -11.27 3.29
C PRO A 27 3.33 -10.20 3.36
N GLN A 28 3.52 -9.40 2.31
CA GLN A 28 4.49 -8.30 2.30
C GLN A 28 4.09 -7.18 3.27
N ILE A 29 2.80 -6.84 3.32
CA ILE A 29 2.26 -5.86 4.26
C ILE A 29 2.42 -6.36 5.71
N ASN A 30 2.06 -7.62 5.98
CA ASN A 30 2.23 -8.21 7.31
C ASN A 30 3.71 -8.24 7.74
N GLN A 31 4.62 -8.63 6.84
CA GLN A 31 6.06 -8.59 7.13
C GLN A 31 6.55 -7.19 7.48
N LEU A 32 6.10 -6.17 6.76
CA LEU A 32 6.41 -4.78 7.07
C LEU A 32 5.86 -4.38 8.44
N ALA A 33 4.58 -4.65 8.72
CA ALA A 33 3.96 -4.36 10.01
C ALA A 33 4.71 -5.03 11.17
N GLN A 34 5.14 -6.29 11.02
CA GLN A 34 5.97 -6.98 12.01
C GLN A 34 7.33 -6.31 12.22
N ARG A 35 7.99 -5.84 11.16
CA ARG A 35 9.26 -5.11 11.27
C ARG A 35 9.06 -3.80 12.03
N ILE A 36 8.05 -3.02 11.64
CA ILE A 36 7.73 -1.75 12.28
C ILE A 36 7.42 -1.96 13.77
N CYS A 37 6.58 -2.94 14.12
CA CYS A 37 6.25 -3.23 15.51
C CYS A 37 7.48 -3.58 16.38
N LYS A 38 8.53 -4.14 15.79
CA LYS A 38 9.79 -4.52 16.46
C LYS A 38 10.80 -3.38 16.58
N LEU A 39 10.57 -2.22 15.94
CA LEU A 39 11.52 -1.12 15.98
C LEU A 39 11.75 -0.64 17.43
N PRO A 40 13.00 -0.52 17.88
CA PRO A 40 13.26 0.14 19.16
C PRO A 40 12.91 1.62 19.02
N ALA A 41 12.15 2.17 19.96
CA ALA A 41 11.98 3.63 20.02
C ALA A 41 11.94 4.10 21.47
N THR A 42 12.66 5.18 21.72
CA THR A 42 12.75 5.86 23.01
C THR A 42 11.67 6.93 23.19
N SER A 43 11.11 7.41 22.09
CA SER A 43 9.94 8.28 22.09
C SER A 43 9.05 7.96 20.88
N PRO A 44 7.78 8.36 20.90
CA PRO A 44 6.89 8.17 19.77
C PRO A 44 7.30 8.92 18.50
N GLU A 45 7.94 10.09 18.59
CA GLU A 45 8.44 10.85 17.44
C GLU A 45 9.55 10.05 16.72
N VAL A 46 10.49 9.50 17.49
CA VAL A 46 11.55 8.61 16.97
C VAL A 46 10.95 7.34 16.36
N PHE A 47 9.86 6.84 16.93
CA PHE A 47 9.14 5.71 16.35
C PHE A 47 8.51 6.07 15.01
N GLN A 48 7.83 7.21 14.90
CA GLN A 48 7.21 7.67 13.68
C GLN A 48 8.24 7.86 12.56
N GLU A 49 9.37 8.51 12.84
CA GLU A 49 10.47 8.64 11.87
C GLU A 49 10.98 7.27 11.39
N SER A 50 11.16 6.33 12.32
CA SER A 50 11.62 4.97 12.01
C SER A 50 10.59 4.18 11.20
N MET A 51 9.30 4.34 11.51
CA MET A 51 8.19 3.76 10.78
C MET A 51 8.14 4.28 9.34
N VAL A 52 8.24 5.61 9.15
CA VAL A 52 8.27 6.22 7.80
C VAL A 52 9.46 5.70 7.01
N LYS A 53 10.62 5.56 7.64
CA LYS A 53 11.82 4.99 7.01
C LYS A 53 11.60 3.55 6.54
N GLU A 54 11.03 2.68 7.38
CA GLU A 54 10.71 1.30 7.01
C GLU A 54 9.67 1.23 5.89
N MET A 55 8.66 2.11 5.91
CA MET A 55 7.66 2.22 4.83
C MET A 55 8.33 2.55 3.49
N ILE A 56 9.20 3.57 3.45
CA ILE A 56 9.93 3.98 2.23
C ILE A 56 10.81 2.84 1.72
N GLN A 57 11.53 2.16 2.61
CA GLN A 57 12.38 1.02 2.24
C GLN A 57 11.56 -0.15 1.67
N ALA A 58 10.42 -0.45 2.29
CA ALA A 58 9.53 -1.50 1.81
C ALA A 58 8.95 -1.18 0.44
N MET A 59 8.48 0.06 0.22
CA MET A 59 8.00 0.51 -1.08
C MET A 59 9.07 0.36 -2.16
N GLY A 60 10.31 0.79 -1.89
CA GLY A 60 11.43 0.59 -2.82
C GLY A 60 11.69 -0.89 -3.14
N GLY A 61 11.63 -1.76 -2.13
CA GLY A 61 11.77 -3.20 -2.34
C GLY A 61 10.61 -3.82 -3.12
N TRP A 62 9.38 -3.35 -2.91
CA TRP A 62 8.21 -3.80 -3.69
C TRP A 62 8.29 -3.35 -5.14
N MET A 63 8.85 -2.16 -5.41
CA MET A 63 9.12 -1.72 -6.76
C MET A 63 10.16 -2.59 -7.47
N GLU A 64 11.24 -2.95 -6.78
CA GLU A 64 12.31 -3.78 -7.36
C GLU A 64 11.78 -5.15 -7.82
N VAL A 65 10.86 -5.75 -7.06
CA VAL A 65 10.28 -7.08 -7.37
C VAL A 65 9.03 -7.00 -8.25
N GLY A 66 8.59 -5.80 -8.63
CA GLY A 66 7.42 -5.59 -9.50
C GLY A 66 6.07 -5.75 -8.80
N ASN A 67 6.03 -5.65 -7.48
CA ASN A 67 4.80 -5.65 -6.67
C ASN A 67 4.37 -4.22 -6.26
N LEU A 68 4.97 -3.21 -6.87
CA LEU A 68 4.56 -1.81 -6.83
C LEU A 68 5.10 -1.10 -8.07
N SER A 69 4.24 -0.53 -8.90
CA SER A 69 4.68 0.22 -10.07
C SER A 69 5.00 1.69 -9.74
N LEU A 70 5.72 2.36 -10.65
CA LEU A 70 5.98 3.80 -10.52
C LEU A 70 4.69 4.63 -10.62
N GLU A 71 3.69 4.17 -11.38
CA GLU A 71 2.39 4.84 -11.50
C GLU A 71 1.62 4.76 -10.17
N GLU A 72 1.58 3.58 -9.55
CA GLU A 72 0.99 3.37 -8.22
C GLU A 72 1.70 4.17 -7.12
N MET A 73 3.02 4.37 -7.25
CA MET A 73 3.79 5.23 -6.33
C MET A 73 3.47 6.73 -6.49
N GLN A 74 2.97 7.15 -7.64
CA GLN A 74 2.56 8.53 -7.89
C GLN A 74 1.08 8.75 -7.53
N ASP A 75 0.33 7.67 -7.35
CA ASP A 75 -1.08 7.73 -6.97
C ASP A 75 -1.26 7.86 -5.45
N GLN A 76 -1.75 9.02 -5.03
CA GLN A 76 -1.95 9.33 -3.61
C GLN A 76 -2.94 8.37 -2.94
N GLN A 77 -3.96 7.92 -3.67
CA GLN A 77 -4.95 6.99 -3.13
C GLN A 77 -4.32 5.63 -2.84
N THR A 78 -3.52 5.11 -3.77
CA THR A 78 -2.77 3.86 -3.59
C THR A 78 -1.85 3.92 -2.38
N LEU A 79 -1.07 5.01 -2.24
CA LEU A 79 -0.20 5.18 -1.08
C LEU A 79 -0.99 5.23 0.24
N PHE A 80 -2.17 5.86 0.24
CA PHE A 80 -3.04 5.90 1.40
C PHE A 80 -3.62 4.52 1.74
N GLU A 81 -4.05 3.75 0.74
CA GLU A 81 -4.56 2.38 0.92
C GLU A 81 -3.48 1.45 1.48
N ILE A 82 -2.26 1.51 0.93
CA ILE A 82 -1.10 0.77 1.45
C ILE A 82 -0.82 1.15 2.90
N GLY A 83 -0.81 2.46 3.21
CA GLY A 83 -0.60 2.97 4.56
C GLY A 83 -1.66 2.48 5.55
N ASN A 84 -2.93 2.48 5.14
CA ASN A 84 -4.03 1.97 5.94
C ASN A 84 -3.89 0.47 6.20
N GLU A 85 -3.58 -0.33 5.18
CA GLU A 85 -3.44 -1.77 5.34
C GLU A 85 -2.29 -2.11 6.31
N VAL A 86 -1.15 -1.40 6.20
CA VAL A 86 -0.06 -1.53 7.16
C VAL A 86 -0.51 -1.15 8.57
N GLY A 87 -1.22 -0.03 8.72
CA GLY A 87 -1.75 0.43 10.01
C GLY A 87 -2.72 -0.58 10.65
N LEU A 88 -3.60 -1.19 9.85
CA LEU A 88 -4.51 -2.25 10.30
C LEU A 88 -3.73 -3.49 10.78
N GLN A 89 -2.76 -3.96 9.99
CA GLN A 89 -1.91 -5.09 10.40
C GLN A 89 -1.12 -4.76 11.68
N MET A 90 -0.61 -3.54 11.81
CA MET A 90 0.07 -3.09 13.02
C MET A 90 -0.87 -3.06 14.23
N TYR A 91 -2.13 -2.67 14.06
CA TYR A 91 -3.11 -2.70 15.14
C TYR A 91 -3.36 -4.12 15.64
N GLU A 92 -3.35 -5.12 14.75
CA GLU A 92 -3.46 -6.53 15.12
C GLU A 92 -2.20 -7.07 15.81
N ILE A 93 -1.01 -6.65 15.38
CA ILE A 93 0.28 -7.17 15.87
C ILE A 93 0.76 -6.48 17.16
N CYS A 94 0.65 -5.15 17.22
CA CYS A 94 1.14 -4.32 18.31
C CYS A 94 0.16 -3.19 18.68
N PRO A 95 -1.06 -3.52 19.15
CA PRO A 95 -2.14 -2.54 19.39
C PRO A 95 -1.76 -1.42 20.35
N ASN A 96 -1.03 -1.73 21.43
CA ASN A 96 -0.60 -0.73 22.40
C ASN A 96 0.23 0.38 21.76
N ARG A 97 1.11 0.01 20.83
CA ARG A 97 1.99 0.96 20.15
C ARG A 97 1.23 1.84 19.16
N MET A 98 0.26 1.27 18.45
CA MET A 98 -0.64 2.04 17.60
C MET A 98 -1.50 3.01 18.40
N ASN A 99 -1.98 2.61 19.58
CA ASN A 99 -2.76 3.48 20.45
C ASN A 99 -1.92 4.66 20.99
N GLU A 100 -0.66 4.43 21.36
CA GLU A 100 0.26 5.50 21.81
C GLU A 100 0.43 6.58 20.74
N ILE A 101 0.68 6.17 19.49
CA ILE A 101 0.83 7.08 18.35
C ILE A 101 -0.49 7.80 18.06
N GLY A 102 -1.62 7.07 18.01
CA GLY A 102 -2.93 7.64 17.78
C GLY A 102 -3.30 8.71 18.82
N ASN A 103 -2.96 8.48 20.08
CA ASN A 103 -3.17 9.44 21.16
C ASN A 103 -2.31 10.71 20.99
N GLN A 104 -1.09 10.59 20.48
CA GLN A 104 -0.26 11.77 20.21
C GLN A 104 -0.79 12.62 19.06
N PHE A 105 -1.24 11.99 17.97
CA PHE A 105 -1.90 12.69 16.88
C PHE A 105 -3.18 13.40 17.35
N SER A 106 -3.99 12.74 18.19
CA SER A 106 -5.21 13.34 18.75
C SER A 106 -4.93 14.50 19.69
N ASN A 107 -3.79 14.49 20.40
CA ASN A 107 -3.43 15.53 21.36
C ASN A 107 -2.60 16.67 20.73
N GLY A 108 -2.38 16.66 19.41
CA GLY A 108 -1.63 17.72 18.70
C GLY A 108 -0.20 17.89 19.20
N SER A 109 0.41 16.82 19.72
CA SER A 109 1.75 16.85 20.34
C SER A 109 2.89 16.64 19.33
N LEU A 110 2.67 17.02 18.07
CA LEU A 110 3.65 17.01 16.98
C LEU A 110 3.74 18.38 16.33
#